data_AF-R4F8R6-F1
#
_entry.id   AF-R4F8R6-F1
#
_cell.length_a   1.000
_cell.length_b   1.000
_cell.length_c   1.000
_cell.angle_alpha   90.00
_cell.angle_beta   90.00
_cell.angle_gamma   90.00
#
_symmetry.space_group_name_H-M   'P 1'
#
loop_
_entity.id
_entity.type
_entity.pdbx_description
1 polymer ?
#
loop_
_entity_poly.entity_id
_entity_poly.type
_entity_poly.pdbx_seq_one_letter_code
_entity_poly.pdbx_strand_id
1 'polypeptide(L)'
;MVTNEPKLHVQTNAASTNVPSIANTGTQSSTFALTPHEQQAYEAMKKDLNEEHLKELNPISIAKIYVQASLDGEYDVVYALYTDRLDRIRWSKEEDEKIPPSDRGTREMILTQFQGIEKGIFIQTSEDEGYIKFTNENGKFGFQMIKDDDDIWNVAFMPIQ
;
A
#
# COMPACT_ATOMS: atom_id res chain seq x y z
N MET A 1 49.65 -5.82 -75.49
CA MET A 1 50.52 -6.80 -74.81
C MET A 1 50.74 -6.30 -73.38
N VAL A 2 50.37 -7.15 -72.42
CA VAL A 2 50.73 -7.22 -70.98
C VAL A 2 50.94 -5.91 -70.21
N THR A 3 50.06 -5.63 -69.24
CA THR A 3 50.46 -4.98 -67.97
C THR A 3 49.40 -5.18 -66.86
N ASN A 4 49.84 -5.88 -65.81
CA ASN A 4 49.60 -5.76 -64.36
C ASN A 4 48.18 -5.63 -63.75
N GLU A 5 47.91 -6.61 -62.86
CA GLU A 5 46.97 -6.70 -61.71
C GLU A 5 46.86 -5.41 -60.83
N PRO A 6 45.81 -5.21 -59.96
CA PRO A 6 45.36 -6.21 -58.95
C PRO A 6 43.91 -6.17 -58.37
N LYS A 7 43.59 -7.29 -57.69
CA LYS A 7 42.82 -7.48 -56.44
C LYS A 7 41.46 -6.78 -56.21
N LEU A 8 40.46 -7.61 -55.91
CA LEU A 8 39.75 -7.61 -54.61
C LEU A 8 39.07 -8.97 -54.38
N HIS A 9 39.76 -9.85 -53.65
CA HIS A 9 39.21 -11.08 -53.08
C HIS A 9 38.80 -10.81 -51.62
N VAL A 10 37.52 -11.08 -51.34
CA VAL A 10 36.90 -11.61 -50.13
C VAL A 10 37.65 -11.49 -48.79
N GLN A 11 37.07 -10.70 -47.87
CA GLN A 11 37.06 -10.99 -46.44
C GLN A 11 35.75 -10.43 -45.86
N THR A 12 34.74 -11.28 -45.69
CA THR A 12 33.47 -10.93 -45.04
C THR A 12 33.65 -10.95 -43.54
N ASN A 13 33.64 -9.76 -42.93
CA ASN A 13 33.62 -9.59 -41.48
C ASN A 13 32.23 -9.88 -40.90
N ALA A 14 32.23 -10.58 -39.78
CA ALA A 14 31.08 -10.93 -38.97
C ALA A 14 30.34 -9.67 -38.44
N ALA A 15 29.02 -9.69 -38.54
CA ALA A 15 28.14 -8.84 -37.74
C ALA A 15 26.83 -9.60 -37.47
N SER A 16 26.82 -10.42 -36.41
CA SER A 16 25.59 -10.87 -35.77
C SER A 16 24.86 -9.64 -35.26
N THR A 17 23.78 -9.26 -35.93
CA THR A 17 22.82 -8.28 -35.41
C THR A 17 21.79 -9.03 -34.59
N ASN A 18 21.90 -8.84 -33.27
CA ASN A 18 20.98 -9.33 -32.27
C ASN A 18 19.55 -8.84 -32.55
N VAL A 19 18.63 -9.80 -32.64
CA VAL A 19 17.19 -9.57 -32.49
C VAL A 19 16.95 -8.99 -31.10
N PRO A 20 16.15 -7.91 -30.93
CA PRO A 20 15.76 -7.48 -29.59
C PRO A 20 14.92 -8.56 -28.92
N SER A 21 15.49 -9.18 -27.90
CA SER A 21 14.80 -10.06 -26.96
C SER A 21 13.63 -9.30 -26.36
N ILE A 22 12.44 -9.90 -26.48
CA ILE A 22 11.21 -9.46 -25.82
C ILE A 22 11.50 -9.31 -24.34
N ALA A 23 11.55 -8.07 -23.86
CA ALA A 23 11.83 -7.79 -22.47
C ALA A 23 10.74 -8.45 -21.60
N ASN A 24 11.22 -9.33 -20.72
CA ASN A 24 10.52 -9.93 -19.61
C ASN A 24 9.47 -8.99 -19.03
N THR A 25 8.28 -9.53 -18.81
CA THR A 25 7.22 -8.99 -17.97
C THR A 25 7.85 -8.40 -16.71
N GLY A 26 7.96 -7.08 -16.65
CA GLY A 26 8.46 -6.37 -15.49
C GLY A 26 7.60 -6.73 -14.30
N THR A 27 8.23 -7.33 -13.30
CA THR A 27 7.76 -7.43 -11.92
C THR A 27 7.15 -6.08 -11.56
N GLN A 28 5.81 -6.00 -11.52
CA GLN A 28 5.11 -4.81 -11.07
C GLN A 28 5.27 -4.74 -9.55
N SER A 29 6.46 -4.34 -9.12
CA SER A 29 6.69 -3.74 -7.80
C SER A 29 5.84 -2.47 -7.77
N SER A 30 4.56 -2.56 -7.40
CA SER A 30 3.84 -1.35 -7.02
C SER A 30 4.51 -0.83 -5.76
N THR A 31 5.25 0.26 -5.91
CA THR A 31 5.74 1.03 -4.77
C THR A 31 4.49 1.60 -4.10
N PHE A 32 4.17 1.10 -2.91
CA PHE A 32 3.09 1.66 -2.10
C PHE A 32 3.33 3.16 -1.90
N ALA A 33 2.32 3.98 -2.21
CA ALA A 33 2.41 5.43 -2.10
C ALA A 33 1.03 6.07 -1.89
N LEU A 34 1.00 7.12 -1.08
CA LEU A 34 -0.14 8.02 -0.96
C LEU A 34 -0.21 8.95 -2.17
N THR A 35 -1.43 9.22 -2.62
CA THR A 35 -1.73 10.32 -3.54
C THR A 35 -1.56 11.66 -2.81
N PRO A 36 -1.46 12.81 -3.51
CA PRO A 36 -1.35 14.11 -2.85
C PRO A 36 -2.49 14.41 -1.88
N HIS A 37 -3.72 14.00 -2.20
CA HIS A 37 -4.89 14.20 -1.33
C HIS A 37 -4.80 13.35 -0.05
N GLU A 38 -4.43 12.07 -0.19
CA GLU A 38 -4.20 11.17 0.96
C GLU A 38 -3.03 11.65 1.82
N GLN A 39 -1.94 12.13 1.20
CA GLN A 39 -0.80 12.68 1.91
C GLN A 39 -1.20 13.92 2.72
N GLN A 40 -2.03 14.81 2.15
CA GLN A 40 -2.50 15.99 2.86
C GLN A 40 -3.30 15.62 4.11
N ALA A 41 -4.22 14.65 4.00
CA ALA A 41 -4.99 14.15 5.14
C ALA A 41 -4.08 13.49 6.18
N TYR A 42 -3.11 12.68 5.76
CA TYR A 42 -2.13 12.07 6.66
C TYR A 42 -1.31 13.12 7.42
N GLU A 43 -0.76 14.13 6.75
CA GLU A 43 -0.02 15.21 7.41
C GLU A 43 -0.90 16.06 8.34
N ALA A 44 -2.21 16.12 8.09
CA ALA A 44 -3.16 16.80 8.98
C ALA A 44 -3.43 15.95 10.23
N MET A 45 -3.70 14.65 10.06
CA MET A 45 -3.82 13.68 11.17
C MET A 45 -2.59 13.71 12.07
N LYS A 46 -1.38 13.78 11.53
CA LYS A 46 -0.14 13.88 12.32
C LYS A 46 -0.06 15.12 13.22
N LYS A 47 -0.79 16.19 12.92
CA LYS A 47 -0.72 17.46 13.66
C LYS A 47 -1.66 17.48 14.86
N ASP A 48 -2.87 16.94 14.71
CA ASP A 48 -3.94 17.09 15.71
C ASP A 48 -4.74 15.81 15.99
N LEU A 49 -4.45 14.71 15.29
CA LEU A 49 -5.13 13.42 15.40
C LEU A 49 -6.65 13.49 15.14
N ASN A 50 -7.11 14.50 14.42
CA ASN A 50 -8.53 14.74 14.20
C ASN A 50 -9.04 14.02 12.94
N GLU A 51 -9.95 13.07 13.14
CA GLU A 51 -10.54 12.26 12.08
C GLU A 51 -11.34 13.05 11.05
N GLU A 52 -11.77 14.28 11.34
CA GLU A 52 -12.42 15.17 10.36
C GLU A 52 -11.56 15.38 9.09
N HIS A 53 -10.24 15.22 9.17
CA HIS A 53 -9.35 15.26 7.99
C HIS A 53 -9.58 14.08 7.02
N LEU A 54 -10.34 13.07 7.42
CA LEU A 54 -10.64 11.86 6.66
C LEU A 54 -12.02 11.89 5.99
N LYS A 55 -12.87 12.87 6.32
CA LYS A 55 -14.30 12.91 5.93
C LYS A 55 -14.56 12.79 4.42
N GLU A 56 -13.66 13.35 3.60
CA GLU A 56 -13.78 13.31 2.13
C GLU A 56 -13.08 12.10 1.49
N LEU A 57 -12.46 11.23 2.30
CA LEU A 57 -11.75 10.06 1.83
C LEU A 57 -12.65 8.85 1.76
N ASN A 58 -12.42 8.04 0.72
CA ASN A 58 -13.03 6.73 0.62
C ASN A 58 -12.30 5.72 1.54
N PRO A 59 -12.90 4.57 1.85
CA PRO A 59 -12.30 3.57 2.73
C PRO A 59 -10.90 3.10 2.31
N ILE A 60 -10.64 2.97 1.02
CA ILE A 60 -9.33 2.53 0.50
C ILE A 60 -8.27 3.58 0.81
N SER A 61 -8.58 4.87 0.62
CA SER A 61 -7.69 5.97 0.95
C SER A 61 -7.36 6.01 2.44
N ILE A 62 -8.33 5.79 3.32
CA ILE A 62 -8.11 5.74 4.77
C ILE A 62 -7.25 4.53 5.15
N ALA A 63 -7.51 3.35 4.58
CA ALA A 63 -6.67 2.18 4.80
C ALA A 63 -5.23 2.39 4.31
N LYS A 64 -5.01 3.13 3.22
CA LYS A 64 -3.65 3.51 2.80
C LYS A 64 -2.98 4.44 3.81
N ILE A 65 -3.70 5.41 4.37
CA ILE A 65 -3.15 6.27 5.43
C ILE A 65 -2.75 5.44 6.65
N TYR A 66 -3.58 4.47 7.05
CA TYR A 66 -3.25 3.52 8.11
C TYR A 66 -1.95 2.74 7.83
N VAL A 67 -1.80 2.21 6.61
CA VAL A 67 -0.58 1.51 6.20
C VAL A 67 0.62 2.46 6.21
N GLN A 68 0.49 3.69 5.73
CA GLN A 68 1.58 4.66 5.75
C GLN A 68 2.00 5.04 7.18
N ALA A 69 1.03 5.31 8.07
CA ALA A 69 1.30 5.60 9.48
C ALA A 69 2.01 4.42 10.16
N SER A 70 1.61 3.19 9.84
CA SER A 70 2.28 1.97 10.33
C SER A 70 3.72 1.85 9.83
N LEU A 71 3.97 2.19 8.56
CA LEU A 71 5.32 2.18 7.96
C LEU A 71 6.25 3.25 8.54
N ASP A 72 5.70 4.39 8.93
CA ASP A 72 6.44 5.52 9.50
C ASP A 72 6.58 5.42 11.03
N GLY A 73 5.89 4.46 11.67
CA GLY A 73 5.89 4.28 13.13
C GLY A 73 5.09 5.35 13.88
N GLU A 74 4.15 6.01 13.20
CA GLU A 74 3.28 7.04 13.78
C GLU A 74 2.11 6.39 14.54
N TYR A 75 2.40 5.71 15.66
CA TYR A 75 1.42 4.88 16.36
C TYR A 75 0.24 5.66 16.94
N ASP A 76 0.43 6.93 17.30
CA ASP A 76 -0.68 7.82 17.69
C ASP A 76 -1.68 8.01 16.54
N VAL A 77 -1.18 8.14 15.30
CA VAL A 77 -2.02 8.26 14.10
C VAL A 77 -2.69 6.91 13.81
N VAL A 78 -1.96 5.80 13.94
CA VAL A 78 -2.55 4.45 13.79
C VAL A 78 -3.70 4.25 14.77
N TYR A 79 -3.52 4.62 16.04
CA TYR A 79 -4.55 4.49 17.07
C TYR A 79 -5.77 5.38 16.78
N ALA A 80 -5.53 6.62 16.33
CA ALA A 80 -6.58 7.56 15.93
C ALA A 80 -7.31 7.18 14.63
N LEU A 81 -6.88 6.11 13.93
CA LEU A 81 -7.59 5.59 12.76
C LEU A 81 -8.53 4.44 13.12
N TYR A 82 -8.48 3.93 14.36
CA TYR A 82 -9.40 2.90 14.82
C TYR A 82 -10.76 3.51 15.15
N THR A 83 -11.83 2.79 14.80
CA THR A 83 -13.20 3.16 15.17
C THR A 83 -13.31 3.49 16.66
N ASP A 84 -13.98 4.59 16.97
CA ASP A 84 -14.23 5.03 18.34
C ASP A 84 -15.64 4.73 18.84
N ARG A 85 -16.45 4.08 18.00
CA ARG A 85 -17.81 3.67 18.34
C ARG A 85 -17.87 2.85 19.62
N LEU A 86 -18.80 3.25 20.48
CA LEU A 86 -19.01 2.63 21.80
C LEU A 86 -19.49 1.18 21.72
N ASP A 87 -20.07 0.75 20.60
CA ASP A 87 -20.53 -0.62 20.36
C ASP A 87 -19.43 -1.53 19.78
N ARG A 88 -18.19 -1.03 19.67
CA ARG A 88 -17.01 -1.78 19.22
C ARG A 88 -15.95 -1.85 20.32
N ILE A 89 -15.23 -2.96 20.35
CA ILE A 89 -14.14 -3.14 21.31
C ILE A 89 -12.89 -2.48 20.71
N ARG A 90 -12.34 -1.51 21.44
CA ARG A 90 -11.02 -0.94 21.23
C ARG A 90 -10.29 -0.94 22.57
N TRP A 91 -9.02 -1.30 22.59
CA TRP A 91 -8.18 -1.14 23.79
C TRP A 91 -7.96 0.34 24.10
N SER A 92 -7.67 0.65 25.36
CA SER A 92 -7.37 2.03 25.76
C SER A 92 -6.05 2.50 25.13
N LYS A 93 -5.85 3.81 25.05
CA LYS A 93 -4.59 4.37 24.54
C LYS A 93 -3.40 3.89 25.39
N GLU A 94 -3.57 3.82 26.70
CA GLU A 94 -2.56 3.30 27.63
C GLU A 94 -2.25 1.81 27.45
N GLU A 95 -3.20 1.03 26.92
CA GLU A 95 -2.97 -0.36 26.54
C GLU A 95 -2.21 -0.45 25.21
N ASP A 96 -2.56 0.38 24.23
CA ASP A 96 -1.86 0.46 22.94
C ASP A 96 -0.39 0.90 23.12
N GLU A 97 -0.13 1.89 23.96
CA GLU A 97 1.23 2.39 24.27
C GLU A 97 2.15 1.33 24.92
N LYS A 98 1.58 0.28 25.53
CA LYS A 98 2.35 -0.83 26.09
C LYS A 98 2.83 -1.83 25.04
N ILE A 99 2.28 -1.79 23.83
CA ILE A 99 2.68 -2.67 22.73
C ILE A 99 4.07 -2.24 22.27
N PRO A 100 5.10 -3.08 22.41
CA PRO A 100 6.45 -2.71 22.01
C PRO A 100 6.53 -2.58 20.48
N PRO A 101 7.42 -1.72 19.95
CA PRO A 101 7.59 -1.56 18.50
C PRO A 101 7.90 -2.86 17.75
N SER A 102 8.52 -3.85 18.41
CA SER A 102 8.77 -5.19 17.85
C SER A 102 7.50 -5.94 17.47
N ASP A 103 6.40 -5.67 18.18
CA ASP A 103 5.13 -6.39 18.04
C ASP A 103 4.19 -5.66 17.06
N ARG A 104 4.57 -4.45 16.62
CA ARG A 104 3.86 -3.64 15.60
C ARG A 104 4.16 -4.10 14.16
N GLY A 105 5.07 -5.06 14.00
CA GLY A 105 5.50 -5.59 12.70
C GLY A 105 6.65 -4.80 12.07
N THR A 106 7.45 -5.46 11.23
CA THR A 106 8.51 -4.79 10.47
C THR A 106 7.96 -4.14 9.20
N ARG A 107 8.72 -3.20 8.63
CA ARG A 107 8.38 -2.58 7.34
C ARG A 107 8.08 -3.61 6.25
N GLU A 108 8.91 -4.64 6.13
CA GLU A 108 8.75 -5.70 5.13
C GLU A 108 7.48 -6.52 5.38
N MET A 109 7.16 -6.82 6.65
CA MET A 109 5.92 -7.51 7.02
C MET A 109 4.69 -6.68 6.64
N ILE A 110 4.68 -5.39 6.98
CA ILE A 110 3.58 -4.47 6.68
C ILE A 110 3.38 -4.36 5.17
N LEU A 111 4.46 -4.13 4.41
CA LEU A 111 4.39 -4.04 2.95
C LEU A 111 3.89 -5.34 2.31
N THR A 112 4.35 -6.50 2.81
CA THR A 112 3.91 -7.81 2.30
C THR A 112 2.44 -8.06 2.62
N GLN A 113 2.01 -7.75 3.84
CA GLN A 113 0.64 -7.96 4.30
C GLN A 113 -0.36 -7.10 3.50
N PHE A 114 -0.04 -5.83 3.26
CA PHE A 114 -0.95 -4.87 2.61
C PHE A 114 -0.65 -4.64 1.13
N GLN A 115 0.26 -5.43 0.53
CA GLN A 115 0.52 -5.35 -0.90
C GLN A 115 -0.78 -5.47 -1.70
N GLY A 116 -1.03 -4.52 -2.61
CA GLY A 116 -2.22 -4.54 -3.47
C GLY A 116 -3.48 -3.97 -2.82
N ILE A 117 -3.43 -3.49 -1.57
CA ILE A 117 -4.56 -2.79 -0.94
C ILE A 117 -5.00 -1.56 -1.75
N GLU A 118 -4.06 -0.89 -2.43
CA GLU A 118 -4.33 0.26 -3.29
C GLU A 118 -5.15 -0.10 -4.55
N LYS A 119 -5.23 -1.39 -4.89
CA LYS A 119 -6.05 -1.95 -5.97
C LYS A 119 -7.26 -2.71 -5.43
N GLY A 120 -7.50 -2.63 -4.12
CA GLY A 120 -8.59 -3.31 -3.46
C GLY A 120 -9.96 -2.82 -3.92
N ILE A 121 -10.98 -3.59 -3.57
CA ILE A 121 -12.39 -3.23 -3.81
C ILE A 121 -13.06 -3.15 -2.44
N PHE A 122 -13.65 -2.00 -2.14
CA PHE A 122 -14.48 -1.86 -0.96
C PHE A 122 -15.83 -2.53 -1.15
N ILE A 123 -16.22 -3.36 -0.20
CA ILE A 123 -17.50 -4.08 -0.16
C ILE A 123 -18.19 -3.69 1.13
N GLN A 124 -19.23 -2.88 1.02
CA GLN A 124 -20.09 -2.53 2.14
C GLN A 124 -21.04 -3.68 2.44
N THR A 125 -21.11 -4.10 3.70
CA THR A 125 -21.91 -5.25 4.16
C THR A 125 -23.13 -4.84 4.99
N SER A 126 -23.08 -3.68 5.64
CA SER A 126 -24.20 -3.03 6.34
C SER A 126 -24.13 -1.51 6.15
N GLU A 127 -24.98 -0.75 6.83
CA GLU A 127 -24.93 0.72 6.85
C GLU A 127 -23.58 1.28 7.34
N ASP A 128 -22.99 0.57 8.29
CA ASP A 128 -21.84 0.95 9.09
C ASP A 128 -20.66 -0.03 9.03
N GLU A 129 -20.76 -1.13 8.29
CA GLU A 129 -19.68 -2.10 8.16
C GLU A 129 -19.35 -2.35 6.68
N GLY A 130 -18.06 -2.58 6.44
CA GLY A 130 -17.58 -3.06 5.17
C GLY A 130 -16.16 -3.59 5.29
N TYR A 131 -15.62 -4.06 4.17
CA TYR A 131 -14.24 -4.46 4.11
C TYR A 131 -13.64 -4.21 2.74
N ILE A 132 -12.34 -3.92 2.72
CA ILE A 132 -11.56 -3.85 1.48
C ILE A 132 -11.07 -5.24 1.16
N LYS A 133 -11.51 -5.77 0.03
CA LYS A 133 -11.04 -7.04 -0.51
C LYS A 133 -9.87 -6.80 -1.44
N PHE A 134 -8.74 -7.42 -1.18
CA PHE A 134 -7.54 -7.33 -2.02
C PHE A 134 -6.82 -8.68 -2.08
N THR A 135 -5.80 -8.77 -2.92
CA THR A 135 -5.03 -10.01 -3.13
C THR A 135 -3.55 -9.66 -3.17
N ASN A 136 -2.75 -10.40 -2.40
CA ASN A 136 -1.30 -10.37 -2.41
C ASN A 136 -0.75 -11.79 -2.69
N GLU A 137 0.57 -11.97 -2.56
CA GLU A 137 1.24 -13.26 -2.76
C GLU A 137 0.77 -14.37 -1.81
N ASN A 138 0.24 -14.00 -0.64
CA ASN A 138 -0.28 -14.91 0.38
C ASN A 138 -1.77 -15.24 0.20
N GLY A 139 -2.43 -14.70 -0.84
CA GLY A 139 -3.82 -15.01 -1.17
C GLY A 139 -4.77 -13.82 -1.03
N LYS A 140 -6.04 -14.11 -0.69
CA LYS A 140 -7.10 -13.11 -0.59
C LYS A 140 -7.22 -12.60 0.84
N PHE A 141 -7.28 -11.28 0.98
CA PHE A 141 -7.36 -10.60 2.26
C PHE A 141 -8.59 -9.70 2.33
N GLY A 142 -9.09 -9.52 3.55
CA GLY A 142 -10.12 -8.55 3.90
C GLY A 142 -9.56 -7.59 4.94
N PHE A 143 -9.69 -6.29 4.71
CA PHE A 143 -9.38 -5.24 5.67
C PHE A 143 -10.68 -4.63 6.16
N GLN A 144 -11.05 -4.86 7.42
CA GLN A 144 -12.34 -4.45 7.97
C GLN A 144 -12.37 -2.95 8.24
N MET A 145 -13.48 -2.33 7.86
CA MET A 145 -13.76 -0.91 8.04
C MET A 145 -15.12 -0.77 8.73
N ILE A 146 -15.20 0.15 9.69
CA ILE A 146 -16.43 0.51 10.39
C ILE A 146 -16.70 1.99 10.13
N LYS A 147 -17.94 2.37 9.85
CA LYS A 147 -18.32 3.76 9.74
C LYS A 147 -18.76 4.26 11.11
N ASP A 148 -18.13 5.32 11.58
CA ASP A 148 -18.43 5.97 12.85
C ASP A 148 -19.67 6.87 12.72
N ASP A 149 -20.18 7.35 13.86
CA ASP A 149 -21.46 8.08 13.94
C ASP A 149 -21.41 9.44 13.21
N ASP A 150 -20.22 9.92 12.86
CA ASP A 150 -19.94 11.15 12.10
C ASP A 150 -19.81 10.93 10.58
N ASP A 151 -20.21 9.73 10.12
CA ASP A 151 -20.14 9.25 8.73
C ASP A 151 -18.72 9.02 8.18
N ILE A 152 -17.69 8.99 9.04
CA ILE A 152 -16.30 8.72 8.64
C ILE A 152 -16.02 7.21 8.71
N TRP A 153 -15.25 6.68 7.75
CA TRP A 153 -14.86 5.27 7.76
C TRP A 153 -13.55 5.08 8.51
N ASN A 154 -13.55 4.23 9.53
CA ASN A 154 -12.42 3.95 10.40
C ASN A 154 -12.00 2.49 10.28
N VAL A 155 -10.77 2.20 10.70
CA VAL A 155 -10.23 0.84 10.72
C VAL A 155 -10.90 0.07 11.84
N ALA A 156 -11.40 -1.13 11.55
CA ALA A 156 -11.88 -2.01 12.60
C ALA A 156 -10.69 -2.45 13.48
N PHE A 157 -10.79 -2.21 14.79
CA PHE A 157 -9.76 -2.67 15.71
C PHE A 157 -9.73 -4.20 15.76
N MET A 158 -8.56 -4.79 15.47
CA MET A 158 -8.29 -6.19 15.71
C MET A 158 -7.18 -6.31 16.75
N PRO A 159 -7.44 -6.88 17.94
CA PRO A 159 -6.41 -7.04 18.95
C PRO A 159 -5.30 -7.96 18.41
N ILE A 160 -4.04 -7.56 18.62
CA ILE A 160 -2.88 -8.40 18.32
C ILE A 160 -3.03 -9.70 19.13
N GLN A 161 -2.97 -10.84 18.43
CA GLN A 161 -3.14 -12.19 19.00
C GLN A 161 -1.83 -12.78 19.49
#